data_AF-A0A662ICH1-F1
#
_entry.id   AF-A0A662ICH1-F1
#
_cell.length_a   1.000
_cell.length_b   1.000
_cell.length_c   1.000
_cell.angle_alpha   90.00
_cell.angle_beta   90.00
_cell.angle_gamma   90.00
#
_symmetry.space_group_name_H-M   'P 1'
#
loop_
_entity.id
_entity.type
_entity.pdbx_description
1 polymer ?
#
loop_
_entity_poly.entity_id
_entity_poly.type
_entity_poly.pdbx_seq_one_letter_code
_entity_poly.pdbx_strand_id
1 'polypeptide(L)'
;MVRESIKPELTAITLITLFFGVLALLFELGVFARKVPVSEMKIKVVESLVPLNSSPTGLAAGEDLLWVSYPSQGLILGINLTDGTVARRLTVKGMVPTELAYGAGILWIADALIGQVIAIDPSRGEVVERVCEELVYPTALAYYNGTLYVYDAASRGLMAFSGGKVTVLMTGVPPLRGLTASEEGLWLLVPDNATLLLLSWEGFSRRRTYYTPTPAASGLAWDGRYLWVGDYVSFSLLKLDPTAKIWKVVNARAPSWLLPLYLIAVSPFLLSIASKASQHS
;
A
#
# COMPACT_ATOMS: atom_id res chain seq x y z
N MET A 1 -16.26 26.54 -65.90
CA MET A 1 -16.55 25.09 -65.74
C MET A 1 -15.75 24.41 -64.61
N VAL A 2 -14.48 24.76 -64.35
CA VAL A 2 -13.64 24.10 -63.31
C VAL A 2 -14.21 24.16 -61.88
N ARG A 3 -14.94 25.23 -61.52
CA ARG A 3 -15.45 25.46 -60.16
C ARG A 3 -16.61 24.52 -59.76
N GLU A 4 -17.27 23.86 -60.72
CA GLU A 4 -18.35 22.91 -60.44
C GLU A 4 -17.85 21.48 -60.25
N SER A 5 -16.69 21.11 -60.81
CA SER A 5 -16.17 19.74 -60.76
C SER A 5 -15.48 19.36 -59.43
N ILE A 6 -15.12 20.35 -58.59
CA ILE A 6 -14.41 20.15 -57.30
C ILE A 6 -15.36 20.11 -56.10
N LYS A 7 -16.58 20.65 -56.23
CA LYS A 7 -17.58 20.71 -55.15
C LYS A 7 -17.87 19.36 -54.46
N PRO A 8 -18.09 18.23 -55.18
CA PRO A 8 -18.38 16.96 -54.51
C PRO A 8 -17.19 16.42 -53.71
N GLU A 9 -15.96 16.60 -54.19
CA GLU A 9 -14.74 16.21 -53.46
C GLU A 9 -14.57 17.03 -52.18
N LEU A 10 -14.74 18.36 -52.25
CA LEU A 10 -14.62 19.22 -51.08
C LEU A 10 -15.69 18.89 -50.02
N THR A 11 -16.90 18.55 -50.47
CA THR A 11 -17.99 18.12 -49.58
C THR A 11 -17.66 16.79 -48.90
N ALA A 12 -17.12 15.82 -49.65
CA ALA A 12 -16.69 14.53 -49.10
C ALA A 12 -15.55 14.70 -48.08
N ILE A 13 -14.53 15.51 -48.38
CA ILE A 13 -13.44 15.81 -47.44
C ILE A 13 -14.02 16.41 -46.16
N THR A 14 -14.92 17.41 -46.26
CA THR A 14 -15.53 18.06 -45.10
C THR A 14 -16.30 17.08 -44.21
N LEU A 15 -17.08 16.18 -44.81
CA LEU A 15 -17.82 15.15 -44.07
C LEU A 15 -16.88 14.16 -43.38
N ILE A 16 -15.82 13.71 -44.06
CA ILE A 16 -14.81 12.81 -43.50
C ILE A 16 -14.08 13.50 -42.35
N THR A 17 -13.63 14.74 -42.51
CA THR A 17 -12.96 15.50 -41.45
C THR A 17 -13.87 15.69 -40.24
N LEU A 18 -15.15 16.01 -40.46
CA LEU A 18 -16.12 16.13 -39.38
C LEU A 18 -16.30 14.80 -38.64
N PHE A 19 -16.45 13.69 -39.37
CA PHE A 19 -16.59 12.36 -38.79
C PHE A 19 -15.39 12.00 -37.91
N PHE A 20 -14.17 12.15 -38.41
CA PHE A 20 -12.96 11.85 -37.64
C PHE A 20 -12.74 12.83 -36.48
N GLY A 21 -13.14 14.10 -36.63
CA GLY A 21 -13.12 15.09 -35.56
C GLY A 21 -14.08 14.75 -34.42
N VAL A 22 -15.32 14.38 -34.74
CA VAL A 22 -16.31 13.90 -33.75
C VAL A 22 -15.83 12.62 -33.10
N LEU A 23 -15.31 11.67 -33.87
CA LEU A 23 -14.80 10.41 -33.35
C LEU A 23 -13.63 10.62 -32.38
N ALA A 24 -12.68 11.50 -32.72
CA ALA A 24 -11.59 11.89 -31.83
C ALA A 24 -12.11 12.57 -30.55
N LEU A 25 -13.09 13.47 -30.67
CA LEU A 25 -13.73 14.10 -29.53
C LEU A 25 -14.40 13.08 -28.60
N LEU A 26 -15.07 12.07 -29.14
CA LEU A 26 -15.67 10.99 -28.33
C LEU A 26 -14.62 10.20 -27.54
N PHE A 27 -13.41 10.01 -28.09
CA PHE A 27 -12.30 9.42 -27.34
C PHE A 27 -11.81 10.33 -26.22
N GLU A 28 -11.59 11.62 -26.49
CA GLU A 28 -11.14 12.59 -25.47
C GLU A 28 -12.19 12.82 -24.37
N LEU A 29 -13.48 12.71 -24.70
CA LEU A 29 -14.58 12.72 -23.74
C LEU A 29 -14.70 11.39 -22.96
N GLY A 30 -13.88 10.38 -23.29
CA GLY A 30 -13.85 9.10 -22.59
C GLY A 30 -15.06 8.21 -22.86
N VAL A 31 -15.81 8.42 -23.96
CA VAL A 31 -16.97 7.60 -24.32
C VAL A 31 -16.58 6.13 -24.52
N PHE A 32 -15.37 5.88 -24.99
CA PHE A 32 -14.80 4.54 -25.18
C PHE A 32 -13.91 4.09 -24.02
N ALA A 33 -13.82 4.89 -22.95
CA ALA A 33 -12.97 4.58 -21.83
C ALA A 33 -13.56 3.43 -21.02
N ARG A 34 -12.73 2.43 -20.68
CA ARG A 34 -13.11 1.30 -19.83
C ARG A 34 -12.28 1.28 -18.56
N LYS A 35 -12.90 0.90 -17.44
CA LYS A 35 -12.21 0.66 -16.16
C LYS A 35 -11.78 -0.80 -16.09
N VAL A 36 -10.47 -1.04 -15.94
CA VAL A 36 -9.86 -2.37 -15.81
C VAL A 36 -9.13 -2.43 -14.47
N PRO A 37 -9.23 -3.52 -13.68
CA PRO A 37 -8.49 -3.61 -12.42
C PRO A 37 -6.98 -3.63 -12.70
N VAL A 38 -6.18 -2.90 -11.93
CA VAL A 38 -4.71 -2.82 -12.13
C VAL A 38 -4.05 -4.16 -11.81
N SER A 39 -4.29 -4.63 -10.58
CA SER A 39 -3.85 -5.93 -10.04
C SER A 39 -4.54 -6.10 -8.69
N GLU A 40 -5.00 -7.31 -8.38
CA GLU A 40 -5.57 -7.63 -7.06
C GLU A 40 -4.50 -7.60 -5.95
N MET A 41 -3.22 -7.71 -6.32
CA MET A 41 -2.10 -7.65 -5.37
C MET A 41 -1.62 -6.21 -5.09
N LYS A 42 -2.21 -5.18 -5.72
CA LYS A 42 -1.82 -3.80 -5.45
C LYS A 42 -2.75 -3.21 -4.39
N ILE A 43 -2.18 -2.80 -3.25
CA ILE A 43 -2.91 -2.12 -2.18
C ILE A 43 -2.96 -0.61 -2.42
N LYS A 44 -4.07 0.03 -2.03
CA LYS A 44 -4.26 1.47 -2.21
C LYS A 44 -3.66 2.21 -1.01
N VAL A 45 -2.72 3.13 -1.29
CA VAL A 45 -2.29 4.12 -0.30
C VAL A 45 -3.33 5.23 -0.25
N VAL A 46 -3.88 5.50 0.93
CA VAL A 46 -4.91 6.52 1.18
C VAL A 46 -4.28 7.82 1.66
N GLU A 47 -3.28 7.70 2.52
CA GLU A 47 -2.66 8.83 3.21
C GLU A 47 -1.19 8.51 3.51
N SER A 48 -0.38 9.56 3.66
CA SER A 48 1.02 9.47 4.09
C SER A 48 1.29 10.58 5.10
N LEU A 49 1.92 10.22 6.21
CA LEU A 49 2.28 11.12 7.30
C LEU A 49 3.80 11.04 7.54
N VAL A 50 4.44 12.14 7.93
CA VAL A 50 5.84 12.15 8.39
C VAL A 50 5.88 12.81 9.76
N PRO A 51 5.59 12.07 10.85
CA PRO A 51 5.48 12.65 12.19
C PRO A 51 6.83 13.10 12.75
N LEU A 52 7.89 12.43 12.34
CA LEU A 52 9.26 12.69 12.76
C LEU A 52 10.20 12.41 11.60
N ASN A 53 11.22 13.25 11.42
CA ASN A 53 12.27 13.05 10.41
C ASN A 53 13.30 12.01 10.90
N SER A 54 12.83 10.81 11.20
CA SER A 54 13.60 9.69 11.71
C SER A 54 12.94 8.38 11.28
N SER A 55 13.70 7.29 11.18
CA SER A 55 13.19 5.99 10.72
C SER A 55 12.18 5.39 11.70
N PRO A 56 10.89 5.26 11.33
CA PRO A 56 9.97 4.44 12.10
C PRO A 56 10.40 2.97 11.97
N THR A 57 10.27 2.21 13.06
CA THR A 57 10.59 0.77 13.04
C THR A 57 9.37 -0.07 13.35
N GLY A 58 8.80 0.04 14.55
CA GLY A 58 7.64 -0.73 14.98
C GLY A 58 6.37 0.09 15.02
N LEU A 59 5.24 -0.52 14.68
CA LEU A 59 3.93 0.14 14.68
C LEU A 59 2.90 -0.69 15.45
N ALA A 60 2.00 -0.04 16.20
CA ALA A 60 0.83 -0.69 16.80
C ALA A 60 -0.34 0.29 16.84
N ALA A 61 -1.57 -0.19 16.66
CA ALA A 61 -2.77 0.65 16.78
C ALA A 61 -3.55 0.29 18.05
N GLY A 62 -4.04 1.30 18.76
CA GLY A 62 -4.84 1.13 19.97
C GLY A 62 -5.09 2.45 20.69
N GLU A 63 -6.18 2.54 21.46
CA GLU A 63 -6.64 3.79 22.10
C GLU A 63 -6.81 4.97 21.14
N ASP A 64 -7.32 4.72 19.92
CA ASP A 64 -7.43 5.72 18.85
C ASP A 64 -6.08 6.34 18.41
N LEU A 65 -4.98 5.74 18.84
CA LEU A 65 -3.62 6.13 18.51
C LEU A 65 -2.94 5.08 17.62
N LEU A 66 -2.09 5.57 16.74
CA LEU A 66 -1.01 4.82 16.11
C LEU A 66 0.26 5.04 16.91
N TRP A 67 0.69 4.01 17.63
CA TRP A 67 1.96 3.95 18.32
C TRP A 67 3.08 3.62 17.34
N VAL A 68 4.17 4.38 17.40
CA VAL A 68 5.29 4.25 16.47
C VAL A 68 6.60 4.35 17.22
N SER A 69 7.48 3.37 17.05
CA SER A 69 8.80 3.39 17.66
C SER A 69 9.85 4.01 16.73
N TYR A 70 10.74 4.77 17.35
CA TYR A 70 11.91 5.38 16.74
C TYR A 70 13.14 4.97 17.57
N PRO A 71 13.69 3.77 17.35
CA PRO A 71 14.77 3.22 18.16
C PRO A 71 16.02 4.10 18.21
N SER A 72 16.37 4.74 17.09
CA SER A 72 17.53 5.65 17.01
C SER A 72 17.39 6.89 17.91
N GLN A 73 16.17 7.21 18.34
CA GLN A 73 15.84 8.32 19.24
C GLN A 73 15.48 7.85 20.65
N GLY A 74 15.41 6.54 20.91
CA GLY A 74 14.90 6.00 22.18
C GLY A 74 13.47 6.44 22.49
N LEU A 75 12.62 6.54 21.45
CA LEU A 75 11.33 7.20 21.54
C LEU A 75 10.20 6.32 20.99
N ILE A 76 9.03 6.43 21.60
CA ILE A 76 7.75 5.99 21.04
C ILE A 76 6.82 7.20 20.95
N LEU A 77 6.19 7.40 19.79
CA LEU A 77 5.15 8.40 19.60
C LEU A 77 3.79 7.71 19.56
N GLY A 78 2.77 8.36 20.12
CA GLY A 78 1.36 8.02 19.88
C GLY A 78 0.73 9.11 19.03
N ILE A 79 0.28 8.74 17.84
CA ILE A 79 -0.23 9.65 16.81
C ILE A 79 -1.74 9.45 16.70
N ASN A 80 -2.52 10.52 16.75
CA ASN A 80 -3.96 10.45 16.54
C ASN A 80 -4.29 9.90 15.15
N LEU A 81 -5.07 8.82 15.10
CA LEU A 81 -5.49 8.18 13.84
C LEU A 81 -6.42 9.07 13.00
N THR A 82 -7.03 10.08 13.61
CA THR A 82 -8.01 10.99 12.98
C THR A 82 -7.35 12.15 12.25
N ASP A 83 -6.34 12.79 12.85
CA ASP A 83 -5.76 14.04 12.35
C ASP A 83 -4.22 13.99 12.17
N GLY A 84 -3.59 12.86 12.50
CA GLY A 84 -2.14 12.67 12.34
C GLY A 84 -1.30 13.47 13.35
N THR A 85 -1.90 14.10 14.36
CA THR A 85 -1.17 14.87 15.37
C THR A 85 -0.50 13.96 16.40
N VAL A 86 0.65 14.37 16.93
CA VAL A 86 1.36 13.64 17.99
C VAL A 86 0.68 13.92 19.34
N ALA A 87 -0.05 12.94 19.87
CA ALA A 87 -0.77 13.01 21.14
C ALA A 87 0.07 12.54 22.34
N ARG A 88 1.05 11.67 22.10
CA ARG A 88 1.92 11.08 23.14
C ARG A 88 3.36 11.03 22.68
N ARG A 89 4.27 11.20 23.64
CA ARG A 89 5.71 11.08 23.45
C ARG A 89 6.31 10.37 24.66
N LEU A 90 6.73 9.13 24.47
CA LEU A 90 7.28 8.27 25.52
C LEU A 90 8.78 8.07 25.27
N THR A 91 9.60 8.49 26.23
CA THR A 91 11.04 8.22 26.20
C THR A 91 11.30 6.88 26.88
N VAL A 92 11.77 5.89 26.12
CA VAL A 92 12.11 4.57 26.66
C VAL A 92 13.60 4.50 26.96
N LYS A 93 13.95 4.08 28.18
CA LYS A 93 15.35 3.97 28.63
C LYS A 93 15.70 2.52 28.90
N GLY A 94 16.93 2.14 28.54
CA GLY A 94 17.46 0.80 28.80
C GLY A 94 16.83 -0.31 27.95
N MET A 95 16.21 0.05 26.83
CA MET A 95 15.69 -0.89 25.83
C MET A 95 15.72 -0.28 24.43
N VAL A 96 15.66 -1.14 23.40
CA VAL A 96 15.56 -0.74 21.99
C VAL A 96 14.20 -1.19 21.46
N PRO A 97 13.24 -0.27 21.23
CA PRO A 97 11.87 -0.64 20.87
C PRO A 97 11.74 -1.04 19.40
N THR A 98 12.15 -2.26 19.04
CA THR A 98 12.21 -2.68 17.63
C THR A 98 10.83 -2.87 17.02
N GLU A 99 9.91 -3.54 17.72
CA GLU A 99 8.52 -3.70 17.28
C GLU A 99 7.56 -3.39 18.43
N LEU A 100 6.31 -3.05 18.08
CA LEU A 100 5.24 -2.74 19.03
C LEU A 100 4.04 -3.66 18.80
N ALA A 101 3.30 -3.97 19.85
CA ALA A 101 1.93 -4.46 19.77
C ALA A 101 1.11 -3.83 20.89
N TYR A 102 -0.15 -3.50 20.63
CA TYR A 102 -1.02 -2.91 21.63
C TYR A 102 -2.18 -3.85 21.95
N GLY A 103 -2.48 -4.04 23.24
CA GLY A 103 -3.68 -4.73 23.65
C GLY A 103 -3.78 -4.94 25.17
N ALA A 104 -5.02 -5.14 25.63
CA ALA A 104 -5.36 -5.17 27.06
C ALA A 104 -4.89 -3.94 27.86
N GLY A 105 -4.85 -2.75 27.25
CA GLY A 105 -4.39 -1.53 27.92
C GLY A 105 -2.86 -1.39 27.98
N ILE A 106 -2.12 -2.34 27.38
CA ILE A 106 -0.67 -2.43 27.48
C ILE A 106 -0.04 -2.24 26.09
N LEU A 107 1.08 -1.53 26.06
CA LEU A 107 1.96 -1.48 24.89
C LEU A 107 3.11 -2.48 25.11
N TRP A 108 3.11 -3.53 24.31
CA TRP A 108 4.13 -4.57 24.27
C TRP A 108 5.24 -4.15 23.31
N ILE A 109 6.49 -4.27 23.75
CA ILE A 109 7.67 -3.84 23.01
C ILE A 109 8.58 -5.04 22.82
N ALA A 110 8.96 -5.33 21.58
CA ALA A 110 10.07 -6.24 21.33
C ALA A 110 11.36 -5.47 21.51
N ASP A 111 12.26 -6.03 22.32
CA ASP A 111 13.66 -5.61 22.35
C ASP A 111 14.51 -6.74 21.77
N ALA A 112 14.81 -6.62 20.48
CA ALA A 112 15.62 -7.59 19.77
C ALA A 112 17.09 -7.62 20.26
N LEU A 113 17.58 -6.57 20.94
CA LEU A 113 18.97 -6.53 21.41
C LEU A 113 19.19 -7.45 22.61
N ILE A 114 18.20 -7.53 23.51
CA ILE A 114 18.28 -8.35 24.72
C ILE A 114 17.41 -9.61 24.66
N GLY A 115 16.69 -9.83 23.56
CA GLY A 115 15.86 -11.02 23.36
C GLY A 115 14.65 -11.07 24.29
N GLN A 116 13.98 -9.94 24.51
CA GLN A 116 12.84 -9.89 25.44
C GLN A 116 11.64 -9.17 24.84
N VAL A 117 10.46 -9.43 25.41
CA VAL A 117 9.29 -8.59 25.22
C VAL A 117 8.96 -7.86 26.51
N ILE A 118 8.73 -6.56 26.43
CA ILE A 118 8.55 -5.69 27.58
C ILE A 118 7.16 -5.06 27.50
N ALA A 119 6.35 -5.25 28.54
CA ALA A 119 5.09 -4.55 28.71
C ALA A 119 5.36 -3.17 29.32
N ILE A 120 4.84 -2.12 28.69
CA ILE A 120 4.87 -0.76 29.24
C ILE A 120 3.47 -0.17 29.37
N ASP A 121 3.30 0.71 30.34
CA ASP A 121 2.10 1.54 30.49
C ASP A 121 2.12 2.62 29.38
N PRO A 122 1.14 2.63 28.46
CA PRO A 122 1.10 3.58 27.35
C PRO A 122 0.90 5.04 27.79
N SER A 123 0.40 5.29 29.01
CA SER A 123 0.16 6.63 29.53
C SER A 123 1.42 7.30 30.06
N ARG A 124 2.35 6.51 30.62
CA ARG A 124 3.56 7.02 31.32
C ARG A 124 4.88 6.53 30.74
N GLY A 125 4.86 5.45 29.95
CA GLY A 125 6.06 4.80 29.43
C GLY A 125 6.82 3.99 30.47
N GLU A 126 6.19 3.64 31.59
CA GLU A 126 6.79 2.87 32.68
C GLU A 126 6.71 1.38 32.38
N VAL A 127 7.76 0.62 32.73
CA VAL A 127 7.77 -0.84 32.55
C VAL A 127 6.86 -1.49 33.57
N VAL A 128 5.89 -2.25 33.08
CA VAL A 128 4.95 -3.04 33.89
C VAL A 128 5.52 -4.43 34.13
N GLU A 129 6.00 -5.08 33.06
CA GLU A 129 6.45 -6.47 33.10
C GLU A 129 7.50 -6.72 32.02
N ARG A 130 8.40 -7.67 32.25
CA ARG A 130 9.27 -8.24 31.23
C ARG A 130 8.89 -9.70 31.06
N VAL A 131 8.63 -10.08 29.82
CA VAL A 131 8.14 -11.40 29.46
C VAL A 131 9.10 -12.02 28.45
N CYS A 132 9.14 -13.35 28.43
CA CYS A 132 9.81 -14.16 27.44
C CYS A 132 11.35 -14.08 27.50
N GLU A 133 11.96 -14.72 28.51
CA GLU A 133 13.43 -14.79 28.63
C GLU A 133 14.09 -15.76 27.62
N GLU A 134 13.30 -16.58 26.93
CA GLU A 134 13.79 -17.59 25.99
C GLU A 134 13.90 -17.10 24.54
N LEU A 135 13.49 -15.87 24.24
CA LEU A 135 13.58 -15.31 22.89
C LEU A 135 15.03 -14.90 22.59
N VAL A 136 15.43 -14.99 21.32
CA VAL A 136 16.80 -14.66 20.92
C VAL A 136 16.82 -13.38 20.10
N TYR A 137 15.90 -13.25 19.15
CA TYR A 137 15.79 -12.10 18.26
C TYR A 137 14.32 -11.83 17.86
N PRO A 138 13.47 -11.36 18.79
CA PRO A 138 12.08 -11.02 18.48
C PRO A 138 12.00 -9.79 17.58
N THR A 139 11.45 -9.96 16.38
CA THR A 139 11.37 -8.86 15.39
C THR A 139 9.94 -8.52 14.97
N ALA A 140 8.94 -9.29 15.38
CA ALA A 140 7.55 -8.96 15.08
C ALA A 140 6.60 -9.35 16.23
N LEU A 141 5.65 -8.48 16.55
CA LEU A 141 4.66 -8.68 17.60
C LEU A 141 3.25 -8.41 17.09
N ALA A 142 2.26 -9.15 17.57
CA ALA A 142 0.86 -8.81 17.41
C ALA A 142 0.07 -9.24 18.65
N TYR A 143 -0.91 -8.45 19.06
CA TYR A 143 -1.79 -8.82 20.15
C TYR A 143 -3.20 -9.05 19.62
N TYR A 144 -3.83 -10.14 20.03
CA TYR A 144 -5.22 -10.42 19.69
C TYR A 144 -5.88 -11.31 20.73
N ASN A 145 -7.06 -10.90 21.20
CA ASN A 145 -7.95 -11.69 22.04
C ASN A 145 -7.25 -12.40 23.23
N GLY A 146 -6.47 -11.65 24.01
CA GLY A 146 -5.77 -12.20 25.18
C GLY A 146 -4.42 -12.87 24.89
N THR A 147 -4.05 -13.01 23.62
CA THR A 147 -2.83 -13.69 23.19
C THR A 147 -1.86 -12.72 22.54
N LEU A 148 -0.60 -12.77 22.97
CA LEU A 148 0.51 -12.09 22.32
C LEU A 148 1.19 -13.07 21.35
N TYR A 149 1.20 -12.73 20.08
CA TYR A 149 1.91 -13.45 19.03
C TYR A 149 3.27 -12.80 18.83
N VAL A 150 4.33 -13.62 18.88
CA VAL A 150 5.71 -13.16 18.75
C VAL A 150 6.39 -13.97 17.66
N TYR A 151 7.02 -13.28 16.73
CA TYR A 151 7.94 -13.88 15.78
C TYR A 151 9.37 -13.70 16.26
N ASP A 152 10.07 -14.81 16.46
CA ASP A 152 11.49 -14.84 16.76
C ASP A 152 12.28 -15.18 15.49
N ALA A 153 13.07 -14.23 15.01
CA ALA A 153 13.77 -14.35 13.75
C ALA A 153 14.92 -15.37 13.78
N ALA A 154 15.52 -15.60 14.95
CA ALA A 154 16.58 -16.58 15.12
C ALA A 154 16.07 -18.03 14.95
N SER A 155 14.97 -18.37 15.62
CA SER A 155 14.31 -19.68 15.48
C SER A 155 13.41 -19.79 14.25
N ARG A 156 13.08 -18.66 13.59
CA ARG A 156 12.08 -18.55 12.52
C ARG A 156 10.73 -19.13 12.95
N GLY A 157 10.41 -18.94 14.23
CA GLY A 157 9.22 -19.46 14.89
C GLY A 157 8.19 -18.36 15.12
N LEU A 158 6.93 -18.65 14.82
CA LEU A 158 5.80 -17.86 15.31
C LEU A 158 5.27 -18.54 16.57
N MET A 159 5.22 -17.81 17.67
CA MET A 159 4.82 -18.29 18.99
C MET A 159 3.62 -17.51 19.51
N ALA A 160 2.74 -18.17 20.25
CA ALA A 160 1.67 -17.56 21.02
C ALA A 160 2.00 -17.63 22.52
N PHE A 161 1.84 -16.49 23.18
CA PHE A 161 1.99 -16.30 24.60
C PHE A 161 0.63 -15.95 25.18
N SER A 162 0.08 -16.85 26.01
CA SER A 162 -1.23 -16.67 26.63
C SER A 162 -1.23 -17.33 28.01
N GLY A 163 -1.61 -16.56 29.04
CA GLY A 163 -1.73 -17.06 30.41
C GLY A 163 -0.45 -17.70 30.95
N GLY A 164 0.72 -17.14 30.64
CA GLY A 164 2.03 -17.65 31.04
C GLY A 164 2.51 -18.89 30.26
N LYS A 165 1.72 -19.40 29.32
CA LYS A 165 2.10 -20.52 28.46
C LYS A 165 2.59 -20.02 27.11
N VAL A 166 3.70 -20.59 26.65
CA VAL A 166 4.25 -20.41 25.30
C VAL A 166 3.87 -21.60 24.43
N THR A 167 3.37 -21.34 23.23
CA THR A 167 3.07 -22.38 22.23
C THR A 167 3.68 -22.00 20.89
N VAL A 168 4.53 -22.86 20.32
CA VAL A 168 5.03 -22.68 18.96
C VAL A 168 3.90 -23.03 17.99
N LEU A 169 3.49 -22.05 17.18
CA LEU A 169 2.39 -22.18 16.22
C LEU A 169 2.89 -22.65 14.85
N MET A 170 4.01 -22.09 14.41
CA MET A 170 4.63 -22.41 13.13
C MET A 170 6.15 -22.32 13.24
N THR A 171 6.85 -23.15 12.46
CA THR A 171 8.30 -23.09 12.28
C THR A 171 8.64 -22.90 10.81
N GLY A 172 9.82 -22.38 10.51
CA GLY A 172 10.25 -22.12 9.13
C GLY A 172 9.52 -20.96 8.46
N VAL A 173 8.88 -20.09 9.26
CA VAL A 173 8.24 -18.86 8.76
C VAL A 173 9.31 -18.00 8.06
N PRO A 174 8.99 -17.34 6.92
CA PRO A 174 9.92 -16.40 6.30
C PRO A 174 10.28 -15.27 7.27
N PRO A 175 11.44 -14.61 7.11
CA PRO A 175 11.80 -13.44 7.91
C PRO A 175 10.65 -12.42 7.93
N LEU A 176 10.21 -12.03 9.12
CA LEU A 176 9.18 -11.00 9.30
C LEU A 176 9.80 -9.75 9.90
N ARG A 177 9.35 -8.60 9.38
CA ARG A 177 9.73 -7.29 9.90
C ARG A 177 8.58 -6.58 10.63
N GLY A 178 7.35 -6.99 10.37
CA GLY A 178 6.17 -6.48 11.04
C GLY A 178 5.10 -7.57 11.08
N LEU A 179 4.33 -7.58 12.15
CA LEU A 179 3.20 -8.48 12.38
C LEU A 179 2.08 -7.65 12.98
N THR A 180 0.84 -7.89 12.58
CA THR A 180 -0.31 -7.30 13.27
C THR A 180 -1.50 -8.23 13.15
N ALA A 181 -2.45 -8.09 14.06
CA ALA A 181 -3.63 -8.93 14.09
C ALA A 181 -4.88 -8.14 13.69
N SER A 182 -5.74 -8.81 12.95
CA SER A 182 -7.08 -8.34 12.60
C SER A 182 -8.10 -9.41 12.93
N GLU A 183 -9.37 -9.05 12.87
CA GLU A 183 -10.48 -9.97 12.97
C GLU A 183 -10.43 -11.10 11.92
N GLU A 184 -9.88 -10.84 10.72
CA GLU A 184 -9.76 -11.84 9.66
C GLU A 184 -8.58 -12.81 9.87
N GLY A 185 -7.55 -12.40 10.61
CA GLY A 185 -6.30 -13.14 10.70
C GLY A 185 -5.07 -12.33 11.09
N LEU A 186 -3.90 -12.95 10.94
CA LEU A 186 -2.60 -12.32 11.13
C LEU A 186 -2.09 -11.74 9.82
N TRP A 187 -1.75 -10.45 9.85
CA TRP A 187 -1.04 -9.77 8.79
C TRP A 187 0.46 -9.82 9.03
N LEU A 188 1.20 -10.22 8.01
CA LEU A 188 2.65 -10.39 8.03
C LEU A 188 3.27 -9.46 6.99
N LEU A 189 4.32 -8.74 7.38
CA LEU A 189 5.20 -8.06 6.46
C LEU A 189 6.44 -8.91 6.19
N VAL A 190 6.58 -9.37 4.96
CA VAL A 190 7.72 -10.18 4.48
C VAL A 190 8.62 -9.28 3.61
N PRO A 191 9.74 -8.76 4.16
CA PRO A 191 10.58 -7.79 3.47
C PRO A 191 11.26 -8.36 2.22
N ASP A 192 11.72 -9.62 2.26
CA ASP A 192 12.47 -10.24 1.16
C ASP A 192 11.70 -10.27 -0.16
N ASN A 193 10.37 -10.40 -0.06
CA ASN A 193 9.47 -10.44 -1.21
C ASN A 193 8.71 -9.13 -1.43
N ALA A 194 8.95 -8.12 -0.58
CA ALA A 194 8.17 -6.87 -0.56
C ALA A 194 6.65 -7.15 -0.54
N THR A 195 6.21 -8.05 0.35
CA THR A 195 4.79 -8.46 0.42
C THR A 195 4.18 -8.30 1.81
N LEU A 196 2.88 -7.99 1.80
CA LEU A 196 1.96 -8.11 2.92
C LEU A 196 1.13 -9.38 2.71
N LEU A 197 1.11 -10.27 3.69
CA LEU A 197 0.34 -11.51 3.68
C LEU A 197 -0.71 -11.48 4.77
N LEU A 198 -1.94 -11.88 4.48
CA LEU A 198 -2.95 -12.19 5.49
C LEU A 198 -3.07 -13.70 5.62
N LEU A 199 -2.74 -14.24 6.79
CA LEU A 199 -2.96 -15.62 7.17
C LEU A 199 -4.23 -15.73 8.00
N SER A 200 -5.06 -16.74 7.73
CA SER A 200 -6.27 -17.00 8.53
C SER A 200 -5.93 -17.45 9.94
N TRP A 201 -6.86 -17.23 10.88
CA TRP A 201 -6.76 -17.84 12.21
C TRP A 201 -6.87 -19.37 12.18
N GLU A 202 -7.59 -19.91 11.18
CA GLU A 202 -7.80 -21.34 10.98
C GLU A 202 -6.61 -21.96 10.24
N GLY A 203 -5.63 -22.43 11.01
CA GLY A 203 -4.47 -23.17 10.48
C GLY A 203 -3.49 -22.30 9.68
N PHE A 204 -3.53 -20.97 9.82
CA PHE A 204 -2.59 -20.03 9.19
C PHE A 204 -2.49 -20.15 7.67
N SER A 205 -3.61 -20.50 7.02
CA SER A 205 -3.68 -20.55 5.56
C SER A 205 -3.70 -19.14 4.95
N ARG A 206 -2.90 -18.93 3.89
CA ARG A 206 -2.79 -17.63 3.20
C ARG A 206 -4.11 -17.25 2.53
N ARG A 207 -4.74 -16.15 2.98
CA ARG A 207 -5.98 -15.59 2.42
C ARG A 207 -5.74 -14.49 1.40
N ARG A 208 -4.81 -13.55 1.67
CA ARG A 208 -4.51 -12.42 0.78
C ARG A 208 -3.01 -12.18 0.67
N THR A 209 -2.60 -11.63 -0.46
CA THR A 209 -1.23 -11.19 -0.75
C THR A 209 -1.28 -9.84 -1.44
N TYR A 210 -0.55 -8.87 -0.91
CA TYR A 210 -0.32 -7.60 -1.56
C TYR A 210 1.18 -7.33 -1.69
N TYR A 211 1.57 -6.56 -2.70
CA TYR A 211 2.88 -5.93 -2.71
C TYR A 211 2.88 -4.73 -1.77
N THR A 212 3.99 -4.53 -1.06
CA THR A 212 4.19 -3.32 -0.28
C THR A 212 4.29 -2.13 -1.24
N PRO A 213 3.72 -0.97 -0.88
CA PRO A 213 3.81 0.24 -1.70
C PRO A 213 5.22 0.86 -1.69
N THR A 214 6.09 0.39 -0.80
CA THR A 214 7.48 0.84 -0.62
C THR A 214 8.41 -0.36 -0.46
N PRO A 215 9.64 -0.32 -1.01
CA PRO A 215 10.66 -1.35 -0.79
C PRO A 215 11.27 -1.31 0.63
N ALA A 216 11.06 -0.23 1.38
CA ALA A 216 11.63 -0.01 2.71
C ALA A 216 10.58 -0.11 3.82
N ALA A 217 9.62 -1.03 3.67
CA ALA A 217 8.59 -1.27 4.67
C ALA A 217 9.21 -1.80 5.98
N SER A 218 8.67 -1.36 7.12
CA SER A 218 9.17 -1.68 8.48
C SER A 218 8.07 -2.26 9.37
N GLY A 219 7.43 -1.45 10.20
CA GLY A 219 6.39 -1.91 11.12
C GLY A 219 5.03 -2.01 10.43
N LEU A 220 4.13 -2.75 11.06
CA LEU A 220 2.77 -2.98 10.56
C LEU A 220 1.75 -2.84 11.69
N ALA A 221 0.68 -2.08 11.47
CA ALA A 221 -0.42 -1.98 12.42
C ALA A 221 -1.79 -2.06 11.74
N TRP A 222 -2.78 -2.61 12.44
CA TRP A 222 -4.18 -2.67 12.01
C TRP A 222 -5.04 -1.79 12.92
N ASP A 223 -5.66 -0.75 12.38
CA ASP A 223 -6.50 0.17 13.15
C ASP A 223 -7.98 -0.25 13.24
N GLY A 224 -8.31 -1.46 12.77
CA GLY A 224 -9.68 -1.96 12.63
C GLY A 224 -10.28 -1.74 11.24
N ARG A 225 -9.62 -0.98 10.36
CA ARG A 225 -10.08 -0.73 8.99
C ARG A 225 -8.97 -0.60 7.95
N TYR A 226 -7.88 0.06 8.33
CA TYR A 226 -6.73 0.34 7.51
C TYR A 226 -5.49 -0.34 8.09
N LEU A 227 -4.62 -0.78 7.19
CA LEU A 227 -3.27 -1.17 7.54
C LEU A 227 -2.38 0.07 7.54
N TRP A 228 -1.48 0.16 8.50
CA TRP A 228 -0.45 1.18 8.57
C TRP A 228 0.90 0.52 8.40
N VAL A 229 1.74 1.10 7.53
CA VAL A 229 3.10 0.62 7.27
C VAL A 229 4.07 1.78 7.45
N GLY A 230 5.14 1.57 8.22
CA GLY A 230 6.25 2.51 8.28
C GLY A 230 7.23 2.31 7.12
N ASP A 231 7.77 3.40 6.60
CA ASP A 231 8.87 3.41 5.64
C ASP A 231 10.12 4.01 6.29
N TYR A 232 11.15 3.19 6.49
CA TYR A 232 12.34 3.62 7.22
C TYR A 232 13.30 4.49 6.38
N VAL A 233 13.11 4.56 5.06
CA VAL A 233 13.92 5.38 4.14
C VAL A 233 13.27 6.74 3.91
N SER A 234 11.95 6.78 3.68
CA SER A 234 11.21 8.03 3.48
C SER A 234 10.70 8.65 4.78
N PHE A 235 10.88 7.97 5.91
CA PHE A 235 10.40 8.34 7.25
C PHE A 235 8.88 8.46 7.36
N SER A 236 8.16 7.96 6.36
CA SER A 236 6.71 8.11 6.26
C SER A 236 5.97 6.95 6.91
N LEU A 237 4.75 7.23 7.34
CA LEU A 237 3.74 6.25 7.73
C LEU A 237 2.67 6.25 6.65
N LEU A 238 2.46 5.10 6.02
CA LEU A 238 1.54 4.92 4.92
C LEU A 238 0.27 4.26 5.43
N LYS A 239 -0.87 4.93 5.24
CA LYS A 239 -2.20 4.38 5.50
C LYS A 239 -2.70 3.64 4.27
N LEU A 240 -3.01 2.37 4.42
CA LEU A 240 -3.33 1.45 3.34
C LEU A 240 -4.76 0.92 3.48
N ASP A 241 -5.51 0.94 2.39
CA ASP A 241 -6.85 0.37 2.33
C ASP A 241 -6.80 -1.00 1.63
N PRO A 242 -6.87 -2.11 2.38
CA PRO A 242 -6.87 -3.45 1.80
C PRO A 242 -8.19 -3.81 1.11
N THR A 243 -9.27 -3.04 1.33
CA THR A 243 -10.60 -3.29 0.75
C THR A 243 -10.82 -2.54 -0.57
N ALA A 244 -10.06 -1.47 -0.80
CA ALA A 244 -10.18 -0.64 -1.99
C ALA A 244 -9.73 -1.37 -3.26
N LYS A 245 -10.60 -1.39 -4.28
CA LYS A 245 -10.25 -1.83 -5.63
C LYS A 245 -9.61 -0.71 -6.42
N ILE A 246 -8.48 -0.99 -7.07
CA ILE A 246 -7.75 -0.04 -7.91
C ILE A 246 -8.06 -0.31 -9.38
N TRP A 247 -8.55 0.72 -10.07
CA TRP A 247 -8.92 0.66 -11.47
C TRP A 247 -8.02 1.57 -12.31
N LYS A 248 -7.63 1.10 -13.50
CA LYS A 248 -7.00 1.89 -14.55
C LYS A 248 -8.02 2.15 -15.64
N VAL A 249 -8.10 3.41 -16.07
CA VAL A 249 -8.90 3.79 -17.24
C VAL A 249 -8.08 3.54 -18.49
N VAL A 250 -8.63 2.77 -19.43
CA VAL A 250 -8.00 2.39 -20.69
C VAL A 250 -8.84 2.94 -21.85
N ASN A 251 -8.20 3.30 -22.96
CA ASN A 251 -8.84 3.86 -24.16
C ASN A 251 -9.50 5.24 -23.97
N ALA A 252 -8.95 6.08 -23.08
CA ALA A 252 -9.45 7.44 -22.83
C ALA A 252 -8.89 8.52 -23.79
N ARG A 253 -8.03 8.14 -24.74
CA ARG A 253 -7.45 9.06 -25.73
C ARG A 253 -7.59 8.50 -27.11
N ALA A 254 -7.66 9.40 -28.10
CA ALA A 254 -7.73 8.99 -29.49
C ALA A 254 -6.50 8.12 -29.85
N PRO A 255 -6.70 6.95 -30.47
CA PRO A 255 -5.59 6.08 -30.81
C PRO A 255 -4.71 6.70 -31.90
N SER A 256 -3.40 6.43 -31.85
CA SER A 256 -2.43 7.01 -32.78
C SER A 256 -2.67 6.63 -34.25
N TRP A 257 -3.36 5.52 -34.52
CA TRP A 257 -3.73 5.10 -35.88
C TRP A 257 -4.92 5.89 -36.46
N LEU A 258 -5.66 6.65 -35.65
CA LEU A 258 -6.83 7.40 -36.11
C LEU A 258 -6.46 8.46 -37.15
N LEU A 259 -5.31 9.11 -36.97
CA LEU A 259 -4.79 10.13 -37.89
C LEU A 259 -4.34 9.53 -39.24
N PRO A 260 -3.51 8.47 -39.30
CA PRO A 260 -3.22 7.76 -40.54
C PRO A 260 -4.47 7.29 -41.28
N LEU A 261 -5.47 6.76 -40.55
CA LEU A 261 -6.73 6.30 -41.15
C LEU A 261 -7.51 7.45 -41.79
N TYR A 262 -7.55 8.61 -41.14
CA TYR A 262 -8.11 9.85 -41.71
C TYR A 262 -7.39 10.27 -42.99
N LEU A 263 -6.05 10.27 -42.99
CA LEU A 263 -5.25 10.64 -44.17
C LEU A 263 -5.50 9.69 -45.34
N ILE A 264 -5.59 8.38 -45.07
CA ILE A 264 -5.95 7.38 -46.09
C ILE A 264 -7.34 7.67 -46.65
N ALA A 265 -8.33 7.95 -45.79
CA ALA A 265 -9.71 8.20 -46.21
C ALA A 265 -9.86 9.45 -47.10
N VAL A 266 -9.07 10.49 -46.84
CA VAL A 266 -9.10 11.75 -47.60
C VAL A 266 -8.23 11.70 -48.87
N SER A 267 -7.24 10.80 -48.93
CA SER A 267 -6.26 10.73 -50.03
C SER A 267 -6.84 10.59 -51.45
N PRO A 268 -7.89 9.80 -51.73
CA PRO A 268 -8.42 9.67 -53.09
C PRO A 268 -9.02 10.98 -53.60
N PHE A 269 -9.65 11.75 -52.70
CA PHE A 269 -10.25 13.05 -53.03
C PHE A 269 -9.17 14.11 -53.27
N LEU A 270 -8.12 14.13 -52.45
CA LEU A 270 -6.98 15.02 -52.67
C LEU A 270 -6.27 14.74 -54.00
N LEU A 271 -6.05 13.46 -54.32
CA LEU A 271 -5.45 13.06 -55.59
C LEU A 271 -6.35 13.42 -56.79
N SER A 272 -7.67 13.27 -56.65
CA SER A 272 -8.63 13.69 -57.66
C SER A 272 -8.60 15.21 -57.92
N ILE A 273 -8.59 16.02 -56.85
CA ILE A 273 -8.48 17.47 -56.96
C ILE A 273 -7.14 17.87 -57.61
N ALA A 274 -6.02 17.25 -57.20
CA ALA A 274 -4.69 17.52 -57.75
C ALA A 274 -4.61 17.18 -59.24
N SER A 275 -5.17 16.03 -59.64
CA SER A 275 -5.24 15.63 -61.05
C SER A 275 -6.04 16.63 -61.88
N LYS A 276 -7.22 17.05 -61.41
CA LYS A 276 -8.04 18.07 -62.08
C LYS A 276 -7.35 19.43 -62.17
N ALA A 277 -6.56 19.81 -61.16
CA ALA A 277 -5.77 21.04 -61.18
C ALA A 277 -4.65 20.99 -62.23
N SER A 278 -3.97 19.84 -62.37
CA SER A 278 -2.88 19.65 -63.35
C SER A 278 -3.33 19.57 -64.82
N GLN A 279 -4.59 19.21 -65.09
CA GLN A 279 -5.14 19.16 -66.45
C GLN A 279 -5.54 20.54 -67.00
N HIS A 280 -5.46 21.58 -66.18
CA HIS A 280 -5.87 22.95 -66.51
C HIS A 280 -4.74 23.98 -66.35
N SER A 281 -3.51 23.53 -66.09
CA SER A 281 -2.27 24.31 -66.15
C SER A 281 -1.55 24.08 -67.48
#